data_AF-A0AAE9NTH2-F1
#
_entry.id   AF-A0AAE9NTH2-F1
#
_cell.length_a   1.000
_cell.length_b   1.000
_cell.length_c   1.000
_cell.angle_alpha   90.00
_cell.angle_beta   90.00
_cell.angle_gamma   90.00
#
_symmetry.space_group_name_H-M   'P 1'
#
loop_
_entity.id
_entity.type
_entity.pdbx_description
1 polymer ?
#
loop_
_entity_poly.entity_id
_entity_poly.type
_entity_poly.pdbx_seq_one_letter_code
_entity_poly.pdbx_strand_id
1 'polypeptide(L)'
;MVTSYCPEGYLPANGQTVTINQYQALYALIGNIWGGSLQQGNFALPDMRGRVPVGTGQGPGLANVTRAQVFGAENVSLTTSNVAPHIHPATITASGGVSGTASVAIPVVNGAATTNVPDNTTSLATTSPSFDLSSLGGADSPAKIYSNAAPTTTLKPFSAPFSATSLTGITISPNIGGTPFSVRNPSVGLTACIAAIGIFPVNPN
;
A
#
# COMPACT_ATOMS: atom_id res chain seq x y z
N MET A 1 49.45 7.38 10.34
CA MET A 1 48.77 6.32 9.56
C MET A 1 47.91 5.54 10.53
N VAL A 2 46.58 5.62 10.43
CA VAL A 2 45.70 4.78 11.25
C VAL A 2 45.48 3.50 10.46
N THR A 3 46.06 2.40 10.93
CA THR A 3 46.18 1.17 10.17
C THR A 3 44.90 0.33 10.25
N SER A 4 44.45 -0.23 9.13
CA SER A 4 43.21 -1.02 9.00
C SER A 4 43.36 -2.49 9.43
N TYR A 5 44.35 -2.83 10.26
CA TYR A 5 44.66 -4.20 10.68
C TYR A 5 44.49 -4.39 12.19
N CYS A 6 44.21 -5.63 12.60
CA CYS A 6 44.15 -6.00 14.01
C CYS A 6 45.56 -6.08 14.61
N PRO A 7 45.75 -5.68 15.88
CA PRO A 7 47.02 -5.84 16.58
C PRO A 7 47.55 -7.29 16.54
N GLU A 8 48.84 -7.45 16.77
CA GLU A 8 49.45 -8.78 16.86
C GLU A 8 48.72 -9.66 17.89
N GLY A 9 48.52 -10.93 17.54
CA GLY A 9 47.73 -11.87 18.35
C GLY A 9 46.22 -11.78 18.14
N TYR A 10 45.73 -10.88 17.29
CA TYR A 10 44.31 -10.75 16.95
C TYR A 10 44.07 -10.93 15.44
N LEU A 11 42.86 -11.37 15.10
CA LEU A 11 42.38 -11.46 13.72
C LEU A 11 41.11 -10.63 13.53
N PRO A 12 40.85 -10.09 12.32
CA PRO A 12 39.60 -9.39 12.06
C PRO A 12 38.41 -10.35 12.13
N ALA A 13 37.36 -9.92 12.84
CA ALA A 13 36.08 -10.63 12.94
C ALA A 13 35.21 -10.30 11.70
N ASN A 14 35.63 -10.81 10.55
CA ASN A 14 35.03 -10.57 9.23
C ASN A 14 34.43 -11.84 8.59
N GLY A 15 34.20 -12.90 9.37
CA GLY A 15 33.66 -14.17 8.87
C GLY A 15 34.65 -15.08 8.14
N GLN A 16 35.95 -14.78 8.14
CA GLN A 16 36.96 -15.64 7.52
C GLN A 16 37.07 -17.01 8.21
N THR A 17 37.49 -18.02 7.44
CA THR A 17 37.87 -19.32 7.97
C THR A 17 39.35 -19.37 8.30
N VAL A 18 39.69 -20.08 9.37
CA VAL A 18 41.06 -20.30 9.85
C VAL A 18 41.29 -21.77 10.17
N THR A 19 42.54 -22.21 10.16
CA THR A 19 42.88 -23.62 10.39
C THR A 19 42.97 -23.92 11.89
N ILE A 20 42.42 -25.08 12.30
CA ILE A 20 42.43 -25.53 13.69
C ILE A 20 43.86 -25.70 14.19
N ASN A 21 44.74 -26.25 13.35
CA ASN A 21 46.15 -26.50 13.70
C ASN A 21 46.91 -25.23 14.07
N GLN A 22 46.56 -24.07 13.49
CA GLN A 22 47.23 -22.81 13.78
C GLN A 22 46.63 -22.09 15.00
N TYR A 23 45.34 -22.30 15.28
CA TYR A 23 44.60 -21.59 16.32
C TYR A 23 43.87 -22.54 17.27
N GLN A 24 44.59 -23.52 17.80
CA GLN A 24 44.03 -24.60 18.64
C GLN A 24 43.36 -24.07 19.91
N ALA A 25 43.98 -23.11 20.61
CA ALA A 25 43.43 -22.50 21.83
C ALA A 25 42.13 -21.73 21.56
N LEU A 26 42.07 -20.99 20.45
CA LEU A 26 40.85 -20.31 20.03
C LEU A 26 39.75 -21.33 19.70
N TYR A 27 40.08 -22.35 18.89
CA TYR A 27 39.13 -23.40 18.55
C TYR A 27 38.58 -24.12 19.79
N ALA A 28 39.41 -24.38 20.81
CA ALA A 28 38.95 -24.99 22.06
C ALA A 28 37.89 -24.14 22.79
N LEU A 29 37.92 -22.81 22.65
CA LEU A 29 36.97 -21.89 23.29
C LEU A 29 35.66 -21.72 22.50
N ILE A 30 35.77 -21.63 21.18
CA ILE A 30 34.64 -21.24 20.33
C ILE A 30 34.11 -22.35 19.44
N GLY A 31 34.90 -23.41 19.21
CA GLY A 31 34.57 -24.47 18.28
C GLY A 31 34.33 -23.95 16.86
N ASN A 32 33.34 -24.54 16.19
CA ASN A 32 32.90 -24.18 14.84
C ASN A 32 31.51 -23.51 14.83
N ILE A 33 31.11 -22.84 15.92
CA ILE A 33 29.76 -22.26 16.06
C ILE A 33 29.41 -21.19 15.03
N TRP A 34 30.41 -20.57 14.40
CA TRP A 34 30.24 -19.60 13.31
C TRP A 34 30.45 -20.20 11.91
N GLY A 35 30.64 -21.53 11.82
CA GLY A 35 30.85 -22.26 10.57
C GLY A 35 32.26 -22.87 10.44
N GLY A 36 32.57 -23.30 9.21
CA GLY A 36 33.75 -24.11 8.89
C GLY A 36 33.46 -25.62 8.93
N SER A 37 34.49 -26.42 8.64
CA SER A 37 34.40 -27.87 8.52
C SER A 37 35.52 -28.55 9.29
N LEU A 38 35.14 -29.40 10.24
CA LEU A 38 36.06 -30.25 10.99
C LEU A 38 36.80 -31.22 10.07
N GLN A 39 36.14 -31.71 9.02
CA GLN A 39 36.73 -32.59 8.02
C GLN A 39 37.86 -31.91 7.24
N GLN A 40 37.75 -30.60 7.02
CA GLN A 40 38.77 -29.77 6.39
C GLN A 40 39.77 -29.17 7.40
N GLY A 41 39.64 -29.50 8.69
CA GLY A 41 40.51 -28.98 9.75
C GLY A 41 40.39 -27.46 9.94
N ASN A 42 39.23 -26.86 9.70
CA ASN A 42 39.02 -25.41 9.78
C ASN A 42 37.74 -25.03 10.56
N PHE A 43 37.71 -23.78 11.02
CA PHE A 43 36.56 -23.15 11.68
C PHE A 43 36.44 -21.69 11.23
N ALA A 44 35.24 -21.11 11.31
CA ALA A 44 34.99 -19.72 10.95
C ALA A 44 35.01 -18.79 12.17
N LEU A 45 35.48 -17.58 11.96
CA LEU A 45 35.39 -16.48 12.93
C LEU A 45 34.02 -15.79 12.82
N PRO A 46 33.58 -15.02 13.85
CA PRO A 46 32.40 -14.18 13.72
C PRO A 46 32.53 -13.18 12.58
N ASP A 47 31.42 -12.85 11.91
CA ASP A 47 31.33 -11.69 11.02
C ASP A 47 30.61 -10.55 11.73
N MET A 48 31.35 -9.51 12.12
CA MET A 48 30.83 -8.34 12.84
C MET A 48 30.51 -7.16 11.91
N ARG A 49 30.72 -7.30 10.60
CA ARG A 49 30.40 -6.22 9.66
C ARG A 49 28.89 -5.97 9.64
N GLY A 50 28.50 -4.71 9.80
CA GLY A 50 27.08 -4.31 9.85
C GLY A 50 26.34 -4.74 11.12
N ARG A 51 27.05 -5.22 12.15
CA ARG A 51 26.46 -5.79 13.37
C ARG A 51 26.95 -5.09 14.62
N VAL A 52 26.09 -5.07 15.64
CA VAL A 52 26.41 -4.56 16.98
C VAL A 52 26.40 -5.75 17.94
N PRO A 53 27.42 -5.91 18.81
CA PRO A 53 27.45 -7.00 19.77
C PRO A 53 26.37 -6.82 20.85
N VAL A 54 25.81 -7.95 21.29
CA VAL A 54 24.87 -8.02 22.42
C VAL A 54 25.31 -9.12 23.39
N GLY A 55 24.96 -8.96 24.67
CA GLY A 55 25.20 -10.00 25.67
C GLY A 55 24.33 -11.23 25.40
N THR A 56 24.90 -12.42 25.57
CA THR A 56 24.15 -13.69 25.49
C THR A 56 23.39 -13.97 26.79
N GLY A 57 22.31 -14.74 26.70
CA GLY A 57 21.47 -15.16 27.82
C GLY A 57 20.12 -14.45 27.86
N GLN A 58 19.36 -14.69 28.93
CA GLN A 58 18.06 -14.06 29.16
C GLN A 58 18.10 -13.21 30.42
N GLY A 59 17.92 -11.90 30.25
CA GLY A 59 17.69 -10.96 31.35
C GLY A 59 16.20 -10.80 31.67
N PRO A 60 15.83 -10.30 32.86
CA PRO A 60 14.43 -10.01 33.20
C PRO A 60 13.78 -9.08 32.18
N GLY A 61 12.68 -9.52 31.57
CA GLY A 61 11.95 -8.74 30.54
C GLY A 61 12.64 -8.66 29.18
N LEU A 62 13.78 -9.35 28.98
CA LEU A 62 14.49 -9.40 27.69
C LEU A 62 14.26 -10.74 27.00
N ALA A 63 14.39 -10.74 25.67
CA ALA A 63 14.45 -11.97 24.89
C ALA A 63 15.75 -12.74 25.21
N ASN A 64 15.68 -14.08 25.18
CA ASN A 64 16.88 -14.91 25.27
C ASN A 64 17.73 -14.74 24.00
N VAL A 65 19.02 -14.43 24.16
CA VAL A 65 19.98 -14.38 23.06
C VAL A 65 20.94 -15.56 23.17
N THR A 66 20.90 -16.47 22.21
CA THR A 66 21.83 -17.61 22.18
C THR A 66 23.16 -17.21 21.52
N ARG A 67 24.24 -17.91 21.87
CA ARG A 67 25.54 -17.68 21.25
C ARG A 67 25.46 -17.94 19.74
N ALA A 68 26.12 -17.10 18.94
CA ALA A 68 26.12 -17.12 17.48
C ALA A 68 24.75 -16.83 16.83
N GLN A 69 23.72 -16.45 17.60
CA GLN A 69 22.46 -15.98 17.04
C GLN A 69 22.67 -14.66 16.28
N VAL A 70 22.24 -14.63 15.02
CA VAL A 70 22.21 -13.42 14.20
C VAL A 70 20.77 -12.94 14.11
N PHE A 71 20.53 -11.70 14.53
CA PHE A 71 19.20 -11.09 14.51
C PHE A 71 19.29 -9.58 14.27
N GLY A 72 18.15 -8.95 13.99
CA GLY A 72 18.06 -7.55 13.57
C GLY A 72 18.14 -7.38 12.05
N ALA A 73 18.00 -6.14 11.59
CA ALA A 73 18.06 -5.77 10.18
C ALA A 73 18.63 -4.36 10.03
N GLU A 74 19.33 -4.09 8.92
CA GLU A 74 19.84 -2.75 8.61
C GLU A 74 18.79 -1.87 7.91
N ASN A 75 17.83 -2.52 7.26
CA ASN A 75 16.72 -1.92 6.54
C ASN A 75 15.42 -2.67 6.85
N VAL A 76 14.32 -1.93 6.98
CA VAL A 76 12.99 -2.48 7.23
C VAL A 76 12.01 -1.88 6.24
N SER A 77 11.09 -2.68 5.73
CA SER A 77 9.88 -2.22 5.04
C SER A 77 8.70 -2.33 5.99
N LEU A 78 7.93 -1.24 6.15
CA LEU A 78 6.73 -1.28 6.97
C LEU A 78 5.67 -2.15 6.30
N THR A 79 5.20 -3.16 7.02
CA THR A 79 4.01 -3.94 6.67
C THR A 79 2.80 -3.47 7.48
N THR A 80 1.60 -3.89 7.11
CA THR A 80 0.38 -3.67 7.92
C THR A 80 0.52 -4.18 9.35
N SER A 81 1.29 -5.26 9.55
CA SER A 81 1.56 -5.81 10.88
C SER A 81 2.52 -4.94 11.71
N ASN A 82 3.25 -4.02 11.10
CA ASN A 82 4.24 -3.17 11.80
C ASN A 82 3.72 -1.77 12.11
N VAL A 83 2.50 -1.44 11.69
CA VAL A 83 1.89 -0.13 11.94
C VAL A 83 0.60 -0.34 12.72
N ALA A 84 0.42 0.38 13.83
CA ALA A 84 -0.81 0.31 14.60
C ALA A 84 -2.02 0.69 13.73
N PRO A 85 -3.20 0.09 13.97
CA PRO A 85 -4.42 0.49 13.29
C PRO A 85 -4.64 2.00 13.41
N HIS A 86 -4.78 2.66 12.26
CA HIS A 86 -4.99 4.09 12.16
C HIS A 86 -5.92 4.39 10.97
N ILE A 87 -6.51 5.58 10.97
CA ILE A 87 -7.42 6.04 9.92
C ILE A 87 -6.87 7.28 9.23
N HIS A 88 -7.16 7.42 7.94
CA HIS A 88 -6.87 8.62 7.16
C HIS A 88 -8.19 9.30 6.82
N PRO A 89 -8.64 10.29 7.60
CA PRO A 89 -9.89 10.97 7.31
C PRO A 89 -9.75 11.78 6.02
N ALA A 90 -10.51 11.39 4.99
CA ALA A 90 -10.67 12.20 3.79
C ALA A 90 -11.56 13.40 4.13
N THR A 91 -11.01 14.60 4.07
CA THR A 91 -11.82 15.82 4.17
C THR A 91 -12.04 16.36 2.76
N ILE A 92 -13.23 16.17 2.20
CA ILE A 92 -13.63 16.88 0.99
C ILE A 92 -14.19 18.23 1.40
N THR A 93 -13.44 19.29 1.07
CA THR A 93 -13.98 20.64 1.10
C THR A 93 -14.45 20.96 -0.31
N ALA A 94 -15.74 20.78 -0.59
CA ALA A 94 -16.30 21.21 -1.87
C ALA A 94 -16.37 22.74 -1.86
N SER A 95 -15.35 23.42 -2.37
CA SER A 95 -15.40 24.86 -2.62
C SER A 95 -16.34 25.13 -3.81
N GLY A 96 -17.65 25.02 -3.58
CA GLY A 96 -18.69 25.33 -4.57
C GLY A 96 -19.65 24.19 -4.95
N GLY A 97 -19.56 23.00 -4.36
CA GLY A 97 -20.32 21.82 -4.79
C GLY A 97 -19.88 21.30 -6.16
N VAL A 98 -20.43 20.16 -6.60
CA VAL A 98 -20.26 19.71 -8.00
C VAL A 98 -21.44 20.26 -8.78
N SER A 99 -21.19 21.25 -9.63
CA SER A 99 -22.18 21.84 -10.53
C SER A 99 -21.87 21.48 -11.97
N GLY A 100 -22.90 21.17 -12.75
CA GLY A 100 -22.76 20.88 -14.18
C GLY A 100 -24.08 21.02 -14.90
N THR A 101 -24.07 20.69 -16.19
CA THR A 101 -25.28 20.62 -17.02
C THR A 101 -25.47 19.20 -17.55
N ALA A 102 -26.67 18.67 -17.43
CA ALA A 102 -27.06 17.42 -18.08
C ALA A 102 -27.82 17.74 -19.38
N SER A 103 -27.53 16.98 -20.44
CA SER A 103 -28.32 17.06 -21.68
C SER A 103 -29.61 16.27 -21.50
N VAL A 104 -30.76 16.95 -21.53
CA VAL A 104 -32.08 16.32 -21.44
C VAL A 104 -32.69 16.24 -22.83
N ALA A 105 -33.04 15.03 -23.25
CA ALA A 105 -33.79 14.78 -24.48
C ALA A 105 -35.20 14.30 -24.12
N ILE A 106 -36.22 14.98 -24.62
CA ILE A 106 -37.63 14.62 -24.38
C ILE A 106 -38.06 13.66 -25.49
N PRO A 107 -38.41 12.40 -25.20
CA PRO A 107 -38.89 11.45 -26.19
C PRO A 107 -40.29 11.84 -26.69
N VAL A 108 -40.48 11.80 -28.01
CA VAL A 108 -41.74 12.17 -28.68
C VAL A 108 -42.05 11.23 -29.83
N VAL A 109 -43.32 11.20 -30.25
CA VAL A 109 -43.80 10.45 -31.40
C VAL A 109 -43.89 11.38 -32.61
N ASN A 110 -43.07 11.14 -33.63
CA ASN A 110 -43.22 11.76 -34.96
C ASN A 110 -44.35 11.05 -35.74
N GLY A 111 -45.58 11.26 -35.29
CA GLY A 111 -46.80 10.65 -35.78
C GLY A 111 -48.01 11.21 -35.04
N ALA A 112 -49.22 10.95 -35.55
CA ALA A 112 -50.43 11.60 -35.08
C ALA A 112 -50.73 11.31 -33.59
N ALA A 113 -51.14 12.35 -32.87
CA ALA A 113 -51.69 12.24 -31.53
C ALA A 113 -53.05 11.50 -31.54
N THR A 114 -53.22 10.56 -30.62
CA THR A 114 -54.42 9.70 -30.52
C THR A 114 -55.27 10.03 -29.30
N THR A 115 -54.70 10.68 -28.28
CA THR A 115 -55.36 11.03 -27.01
C THR A 115 -55.04 12.45 -26.54
N ASN A 116 -55.96 13.03 -25.77
CA ASN A 116 -55.83 14.33 -25.09
C ASN A 116 -55.54 14.15 -23.59
N VAL A 117 -55.41 12.92 -23.11
CA VAL A 117 -55.13 12.58 -21.71
C VAL A 117 -53.65 12.22 -21.57
N PRO A 118 -52.85 12.98 -20.81
CA PRO A 118 -51.51 12.57 -20.43
C PRO A 118 -51.56 11.49 -19.34
N ASP A 119 -50.71 10.48 -19.46
CA ASP A 119 -50.47 9.45 -18.46
C ASP A 119 -49.01 8.96 -18.52
N ASN A 120 -48.66 7.95 -17.72
CA ASN A 120 -47.31 7.38 -17.68
C ASN A 120 -46.99 6.40 -18.85
N THR A 121 -47.90 6.27 -19.82
CA THR A 121 -47.76 5.42 -21.01
C THR A 121 -47.82 6.20 -22.33
N THR A 122 -48.07 7.50 -22.27
CA THR A 122 -48.24 8.37 -23.44
C THR A 122 -47.07 9.33 -23.60
N SER A 123 -46.80 9.75 -24.83
CA SER A 123 -45.75 10.71 -25.18
C SER A 123 -46.32 11.83 -26.05
N LEU A 124 -45.66 12.99 -26.05
CA LEU A 124 -46.02 14.10 -26.95
C LEU A 124 -45.94 13.62 -28.40
N ALA A 125 -46.92 14.01 -29.21
CA ALA A 125 -47.08 13.58 -30.59
C ALA A 125 -47.47 14.76 -31.50
N THR A 126 -47.48 14.55 -32.82
CA THR A 126 -47.92 15.61 -33.73
C THR A 126 -49.42 15.77 -33.61
N THR A 127 -49.88 16.98 -33.24
CA THR A 127 -51.30 17.28 -33.15
C THR A 127 -51.94 17.12 -34.52
N SER A 128 -53.00 16.33 -34.61
CA SER A 128 -53.85 16.34 -35.81
C SER A 128 -54.41 17.76 -36.00
N PRO A 129 -54.56 18.25 -37.24
CA PRO A 129 -55.13 19.57 -37.48
C PRO A 129 -56.50 19.69 -36.79
N SER A 130 -56.61 20.63 -35.86
CA SER A 130 -57.87 20.99 -35.22
C SER A 130 -58.73 21.70 -36.26
N PHE A 131 -59.83 21.07 -36.66
CA PHE A 131 -60.85 21.74 -37.45
C PHE A 131 -61.68 22.60 -36.51
N ASP A 132 -61.56 23.93 -36.62
CA ASP A 132 -62.33 24.87 -35.81
C ASP A 132 -63.80 24.86 -36.25
N LEU A 133 -64.64 24.14 -35.49
CA LEU A 133 -66.08 24.04 -35.73
C LEU A 133 -66.87 25.17 -35.05
N SER A 134 -66.21 26.09 -34.34
CA SER A 134 -66.88 27.18 -33.61
C SER A 134 -67.70 28.08 -34.54
N SER A 135 -67.29 28.24 -35.80
CA SER A 135 -68.03 28.99 -36.83
C SER A 135 -69.29 28.30 -37.36
N LEU A 136 -69.50 27.00 -37.05
CA LEU A 136 -70.65 26.19 -37.46
C LEU A 136 -71.52 25.75 -36.27
N GLY A 137 -71.29 26.32 -35.07
CA GLY A 137 -72.06 26.01 -33.87
C GLY A 137 -71.73 24.67 -33.21
N GLY A 138 -70.60 24.06 -33.54
CA GLY A 138 -70.12 22.86 -32.86
C GLY A 138 -69.38 23.18 -31.55
N ALA A 139 -69.41 22.25 -30.61
CA ALA A 139 -68.63 22.33 -29.38
C ALA A 139 -67.16 21.99 -29.63
N ASP A 140 -66.24 22.76 -29.03
CA ASP A 140 -64.80 22.49 -29.10
C ASP A 140 -64.48 21.10 -28.53
N SER A 141 -63.86 20.26 -29.34
CA SER A 141 -63.29 19.00 -28.87
C SER A 141 -61.87 19.24 -28.37
N PRO A 142 -61.47 18.68 -27.22
CA PRO A 142 -60.12 18.87 -26.69
C PRO A 142 -59.08 18.32 -27.68
N ALA A 143 -58.05 19.11 -27.95
CA ALA A 143 -57.00 18.74 -28.88
C ALA A 143 -56.25 17.48 -28.42
N LYS A 144 -56.05 16.55 -29.35
CA LYS A 144 -55.18 15.39 -29.12
C LYS A 144 -53.74 15.86 -29.26
N ILE A 145 -52.95 15.70 -28.20
CA ILE A 145 -51.55 16.14 -28.11
C ILE A 145 -50.62 14.95 -27.78
N TYR A 146 -51.18 13.82 -27.34
CA TYR A 146 -50.44 12.66 -26.89
C TYR A 146 -50.73 11.42 -27.74
N SER A 147 -49.78 10.49 -27.77
CA SER A 147 -49.93 9.18 -28.38
C SER A 147 -49.40 8.09 -27.45
N ASN A 148 -50.03 6.92 -27.49
CA ASN A 148 -49.58 5.70 -26.82
C ASN A 148 -48.60 4.88 -27.68
N ALA A 149 -48.29 5.34 -28.89
CA ALA A 149 -47.22 4.76 -29.69
C ALA A 149 -45.86 4.98 -29.00
N ALA A 150 -44.93 4.03 -29.21
CA ALA A 150 -43.58 4.19 -28.72
C ALA A 150 -42.93 5.47 -29.31
N PRO A 151 -42.17 6.26 -28.52
CA PRO A 151 -41.44 7.41 -29.02
C PRO A 151 -40.57 7.05 -30.21
N THR A 152 -40.62 7.86 -31.27
CA THR A 152 -39.86 7.63 -32.51
C THR A 152 -38.73 8.64 -32.72
N THR A 153 -38.71 9.73 -31.96
CA THR A 153 -37.63 10.72 -31.97
C THR A 153 -37.56 11.48 -30.64
N THR A 154 -36.69 12.48 -30.56
CA THR A 154 -36.61 13.40 -29.43
C THR A 154 -36.77 14.85 -29.90
N LEU A 155 -37.29 15.71 -29.02
CA LEU A 155 -37.16 17.16 -29.22
C LEU A 155 -35.69 17.56 -29.15
N LYS A 156 -35.38 18.75 -29.69
CA LYS A 156 -34.05 19.34 -29.57
C LYS A 156 -33.61 19.33 -28.10
N PRO A 157 -32.50 18.65 -27.74
CA PRO A 157 -32.05 18.57 -26.37
C PRO A 157 -31.75 19.96 -25.79
N PHE A 158 -31.90 20.08 -24.47
CA PHE A 158 -31.51 21.28 -23.73
C PHE A 158 -30.61 20.92 -22.54
N SER A 159 -29.82 21.88 -22.10
CA SER A 159 -28.91 21.75 -20.95
C SER A 159 -29.64 22.13 -19.66
N ALA A 160 -29.88 21.14 -18.80
CA ALA A 160 -30.47 21.36 -17.47
C ALA A 160 -29.35 21.46 -16.41
N PRO A 161 -29.27 22.54 -15.62
CA PRO A 161 -28.29 22.64 -14.55
C PRO A 161 -28.60 21.65 -13.44
N PHE A 162 -27.55 21.10 -12.82
CA PHE A 162 -27.67 20.33 -11.59
C PHE A 162 -26.60 20.76 -10.58
N SER A 163 -26.83 20.48 -9.31
CA SER A 163 -25.86 20.68 -8.23
C SER A 163 -25.94 19.52 -7.25
N ALA A 164 -24.80 18.90 -6.96
CA ALA A 164 -24.67 17.83 -5.98
C ALA A 164 -23.88 18.30 -4.77
N THR A 165 -24.39 17.99 -3.58
CA THR A 165 -23.83 18.39 -2.28
C THR A 165 -23.08 17.26 -1.58
N SER A 166 -23.15 16.01 -2.07
CA SER A 166 -22.41 14.89 -1.50
C SER A 166 -21.78 14.01 -2.59
N LEU A 167 -20.56 13.55 -2.31
CA LEU A 167 -19.88 12.51 -3.07
C LEU A 167 -19.77 11.29 -2.17
N THR A 168 -20.37 10.17 -2.59
CA THR A 168 -20.22 8.87 -1.93
C THR A 168 -19.18 8.03 -2.69
N GLY A 169 -18.44 7.17 -1.97
CA GLY A 169 -17.47 6.25 -2.60
C GLY A 169 -16.03 6.75 -2.73
N ILE A 170 -15.58 7.65 -1.85
CA ILE A 170 -14.15 8.01 -1.79
C ILE A 170 -13.38 6.83 -1.20
N THR A 171 -12.53 6.21 -2.01
CA THR A 171 -11.59 5.19 -1.54
C THR A 171 -10.24 5.84 -1.27
N ILE A 172 -9.85 5.92 0.00
CA ILE A 172 -8.46 6.21 0.39
C ILE A 172 -7.73 4.87 0.41
N SER A 173 -6.93 4.60 -0.62
CA SER A 173 -6.11 3.40 -0.64
C SER A 173 -5.00 3.47 0.42
N PRO A 174 -4.69 2.37 1.11
CA PRO A 174 -3.56 2.33 2.02
C PRO A 174 -2.25 2.57 1.26
N ASN A 175 -1.41 3.51 1.72
CA ASN A 175 -0.04 3.66 1.21
C ASN A 175 0.91 2.73 1.97
N ILE A 176 0.76 1.41 1.77
CA ILE A 176 1.54 0.40 2.48
C ILE A 176 2.25 -0.47 1.44
N GLY A 177 3.54 -0.74 1.65
CA GLY A 177 4.42 -1.36 0.64
C GLY A 177 5.54 -0.44 0.14
N GLY A 178 5.96 0.53 0.96
CA GLY A 178 7.05 1.45 0.63
C GLY A 178 8.42 0.79 0.49
N THR A 179 9.34 1.49 -0.17
CA THR A 179 10.76 1.10 -0.28
C THR A 179 11.39 0.90 1.11
N PRO A 180 12.27 -0.08 1.30
CA PRO A 180 12.97 -0.26 2.57
C PRO A 180 13.68 1.02 3.00
N PHE A 181 13.55 1.39 4.27
CA PHE A 181 14.30 2.51 4.86
C PHE A 181 15.32 1.97 5.87
N SER A 182 16.40 2.71 6.08
CA SER A 182 17.43 2.26 7.02
C SER A 182 16.96 2.46 8.46
N VAL A 183 17.21 1.46 9.29
CA VAL A 183 16.97 1.49 10.75
C VAL A 183 18.30 1.49 11.52
N ARG A 184 19.41 1.82 10.86
CA ARG A 184 20.72 1.92 11.53
C ARG A 184 20.71 3.08 12.53
N ASN A 185 21.19 2.80 13.73
CA ASN A 185 21.55 3.83 14.68
C ASN A 185 22.75 4.65 14.15
N PRO A 186 22.85 5.95 14.53
CA PRO A 186 24.10 6.69 14.39
C PRO A 186 25.25 5.89 15.01
N SER A 187 26.29 5.63 14.23
CA SER A 187 27.38 4.74 14.61
C SER A 187 28.71 5.19 14.03
N VAL A 188 29.79 4.87 14.73
CA VAL A 188 31.16 5.05 14.25
C VAL A 188 31.72 3.68 13.88
N GLY A 189 32.32 3.57 12.70
CA GLY A 189 32.94 2.33 12.25
C GLY A 189 34.21 2.03 13.03
N LEU A 190 34.26 0.86 13.67
CA LEU A 190 35.45 0.32 14.32
C LEU A 190 35.76 -1.05 13.71
N THR A 191 37.04 -1.41 13.63
CA THR A 191 37.45 -2.75 13.22
C THR A 191 37.33 -3.70 14.42
N ALA A 192 36.39 -4.64 14.34
CA ALA A 192 36.25 -5.70 15.34
C ALA A 192 37.36 -6.75 15.16
N CYS A 193 38.10 -7.01 16.24
CA CYS A 193 39.19 -7.96 16.28
C CYS A 193 38.93 -9.02 17.35
N ILE A 194 39.16 -10.29 17.02
CA ILE A 194 39.09 -11.42 17.95
C ILE A 194 40.50 -11.87 18.32
N ALA A 195 40.72 -12.17 19.60
CA ALA A 195 41.99 -12.73 20.04
C ALA A 195 42.19 -14.10 19.38
N ALA A 196 43.27 -14.24 18.64
CA ALA A 196 43.63 -15.45 17.90
C ALA A 196 44.71 -16.25 18.61
N ILE A 197 45.59 -15.57 19.34
CA ILE A 197 46.64 -16.19 20.14
C ILE A 197 46.32 -15.98 21.62
N GLY A 198 46.42 -17.05 22.40
CA GLY A 198 46.19 -17.02 23.84
C GLY A 198 46.71 -18.29 24.49
N ILE A 199 46.91 -18.23 25.81
CA ILE A 199 47.23 -19.42 26.61
C ILE A 199 46.02 -20.35 26.54
N PHE A 200 46.27 -21.64 26.30
CA PHE A 200 45.22 -22.64 26.32
C PHE A 200 44.45 -22.53 27.65
N PRO A 201 43.13 -22.31 27.61
CA PRO A 201 42.38 -22.10 28.84
C PRO A 201 42.37 -23.39 29.64
N VAL A 202 42.79 -23.32 30.91
CA VAL A 202 42.33 -24.29 31.91
C VAL A 202 40.84 -24.01 32.07
N ASN A 203 39.98 -24.99 31.74
CA ASN A 203 38.56 -24.84 31.99
C ASN A 203 38.36 -24.67 33.51
N PRO A 204 37.95 -23.50 34.02
CA PRO A 204 37.79 -23.28 35.45
C PRO A 204 36.46 -23.85 35.98
N ASN A 205 35.63 -24.41 35.09
CA ASN A 205 34.28 -24.92 35.37
C ASN A 205 34.17 -26.43 35.16
#